data_AF-A0A2I1C6Q9-F1
#
_entry.id   AF-A0A2I1C6Q9-F1
#
_cell.length_a   1.000
_cell.length_b   1.000
_cell.length_c   1.000
_cell.angle_alpha   90.00
_cell.angle_beta   90.00
_cell.angle_gamma   90.00
#
_symmetry.space_group_name_H-M   'P 1'
#
loop_
_entity.id
_entity.type
_entity.pdbx_description
1 polymer ?
#
loop_
_entity_poly.entity_id
_entity_poly.type
_entity_poly.pdbx_seq_one_letter_code
_entity_poly.pdbx_strand_id
1 'polypeptide(L)' 'MVVYYQIAGKQVGSHVLAMGVMGTLFGGIYLSTRGGGQKKQATPPIQASSKDEEKFIQDFLNQVN' A
#
# COMPACT_ATOMS: atom_id res chain seq x y z
N MET A 1 2.04 -35.74 8.43
CA MET A 1 0.61 -36.01 8.71
C MET A 1 -0.17 -34.72 8.47
N VAL A 2 -1.26 -34.75 7.70
CA VAL A 2 -2.11 -33.56 7.48
C VAL A 2 -3.03 -33.41 8.67
N VAL A 3 -2.93 -32.27 9.36
CA VAL A 3 -3.84 -31.95 10.47
C VAL A 3 -5.16 -31.45 9.88
N TYR A 4 -6.28 -32.00 10.34
CA TYR A 4 -7.61 -31.56 9.93
C TYR A 4 -8.27 -30.81 11.07
N TYR A 5 -8.89 -29.67 10.75
CA TYR A 5 -9.66 -28.87 11.69
C TYR A 5 -11.14 -28.96 11.33
N GLN A 6 -12.00 -29.16 12.33
CA GLN A 6 -13.44 -29.17 12.12
C GLN A 6 -13.94 -27.73 12.13
N ILE A 7 -14.27 -27.20 10.96
CA ILE A 7 -14.74 -25.83 10.77
C ILE A 7 -16.15 -25.91 10.20
N ALA A 8 -17.11 -25.27 10.88
CA ALA A 8 -18.53 -25.28 10.49
C ALA A 8 -19.09 -26.68 10.18
N GLY A 9 -18.70 -27.68 10.98
CA GLY A 9 -19.15 -29.07 10.82
C GLY A 9 -18.50 -29.86 9.68
N LYS A 10 -17.51 -29.29 8.98
CA LYS A 10 -16.72 -30.00 7.96
C LYS A 10 -15.24 -30.07 8.35
N GLN A 11 -14.59 -31.18 8.03
CA GLN A 11 -13.15 -31.33 8.22
C GLN A 11 -12.41 -30.61 7.09
N VAL A 12 -11.66 -29.57 7.45
CA VAL A 12 -10.83 -28.79 6.53
C VAL A 12 -9.38 -29.15 6.78
N GLY A 13 -8.67 -29.56 5.72
CA GLY A 13 -7.24 -29.84 5.80
C GLY A 13 -6.45 -28.57 6.11
N SER A 14 -5.49 -28.66 7.04
CA SER A 14 -4.63 -27.55 7.49
C SER A 14 -4.00 -26.76 6.34
N HIS A 15 -3.64 -27.43 5.25
CA HIS A 15 -2.96 -26.79 4.12
C HIS A 15 -3.92 -25.91 3.32
N VAL A 16 -5.16 -26.38 3.10
CA VAL A 16 -6.21 -25.62 2.41
C VAL A 16 -6.68 -24.47 3.29
N LEU A 17 -6.80 -24.70 4.60
CA LEU A 17 -7.13 -23.67 5.57
C LEU A 17 -6.08 -22.55 5.58
N ALA A 18 -4.78 -22.91 5.66
CA ALA A 18 -3.69 -21.94 5.66
C ALA A 18 -3.65 -21.13 4.36
N MET A 19 -3.83 -21.79 3.20
CA MET A 19 -3.91 -21.12 1.89
C MET A 19 -5.09 -20.15 1.81
N GLY A 20 -6.26 -20.55 2.34
CA GLY A 20 -7.44 -19.69 2.42
C GLY A 20 -7.21 -18.46 3.30
N VAL A 21 -6.67 -18.65 4.51
CA VAL A 21 -6.38 -17.54 5.45
C VAL A 21 -5.36 -16.57 4.88
N MET A 22 -4.27 -17.06 4.28
CA MET A 22 -3.27 -16.20 3.67
C MET A 22 -3.83 -15.48 2.43
N GLY A 23 -4.60 -16.18 1.58
CA GLY A 23 -5.25 -15.58 0.42
C GLY A 23 -6.25 -14.48 0.79
N THR A 24 -7.07 -14.69 1.83
CA THR A 24 -8.01 -13.66 2.31
C THR A 24 -7.30 -12.51 3.01
N LEU A 25 -6.21 -12.77 3.73
CA LEU A 25 -5.40 -11.72 4.34
C LEU A 25 -4.76 -10.83 3.28
N PHE A 26 -4.04 -11.39 2.32
CA PHE A 26 -3.41 -10.61 1.25
C PHE A 26 -4.44 -9.97 0.32
N GLY A 27 -5.51 -10.69 -0.04
CA GLY A 27 -6.60 -10.14 -0.86
C GLY A 27 -7.37 -9.04 -0.13
N GLY A 28 -7.59 -9.19 1.18
CA GLY A 28 -8.25 -8.20 2.03
C GLY A 28 -7.39 -6.95 2.26
N ILE A 29 -6.09 -7.12 2.51
CA ILE A 29 -5.13 -6.02 2.56
C ILE A 29 -5.07 -5.33 1.19
N TYR A 30 -4.93 -6.07 0.11
CA TYR A 30 -4.91 -5.48 -1.24
C TYR A 30 -6.20 -4.72 -1.55
N LEU A 31 -7.38 -5.29 -1.27
CA LEU A 31 -8.65 -4.63 -1.53
C LEU A 31 -8.86 -3.38 -0.64
N SER A 32 -8.44 -3.43 0.63
CA SER A 32 -8.50 -2.28 1.54
C SER A 32 -7.46 -1.20 1.23
N THR A 33 -6.29 -1.58 0.71
CA THR A 33 -5.20 -0.64 0.35
C THR A 33 -5.25 -0.15 -1.09
N ARG A 34 -5.98 -0.84 -1.98
CA ARG A 34 -6.28 -0.46 -3.37
C ARG A 34 -7.21 0.76 -3.47
N GLY A 35 -7.49 1.41 -2.35
CA GLY A 35 -8.24 2.66 -2.21
C GLY A 35 -8.36 3.47 -3.50
N GLY A 36 -9.62 3.63 -3.94
CA GLY A 36 -9.97 4.40 -5.11
C GLY A 36 -9.56 5.86 -4.97
N GLY A 37 -9.10 6.41 -6.10
CA GLY A 37 -8.85 7.83 -6.29
C GLY A 37 -7.56 8.29 -5.63
N GLN A 38 -6.59 8.67 -6.48
CA GLN A 38 -5.38 9.44 -6.18
C GLN A 38 -5.32 9.96 -4.73
N LYS A 39 -4.44 9.34 -3.92
CA LYS A 39 -3.91 10.03 -2.74
C LYS A 39 -3.23 11.29 -3.28
N LYS A 40 -3.92 12.43 -3.21
CA LYS A 40 -3.29 13.73 -3.37
C LYS A 40 -2.10 13.72 -2.44
N GLN A 41 -0.94 13.81 -3.07
CA GLN A 41 0.36 13.91 -2.43
C GLN A 41 0.20 14.94 -1.30
N ALA A 42 0.30 14.49 -0.05
CA ALA A 42 0.52 15.40 1.06
C ALA A 42 1.97 15.89 0.94
N THR A 43 2.22 16.73 -0.07
CA THR A 43 3.44 17.51 -0.17
C THR A 43 3.38 18.55 0.95
N PRO A 44 4.49 18.92 1.62
CA PRO A 44 4.55 20.30 2.07
C PRO A 44 4.35 21.12 0.79
N PRO A 45 3.32 21.98 0.72
CA PRO A 45 3.01 22.68 -0.50
C PRO A 45 4.26 23.45 -0.92
N ILE A 46 4.92 23.00 -1.98
CA ILE A 46 5.73 23.89 -2.82
C ILE A 46 4.68 24.71 -3.58
N GLN A 47 3.94 25.55 -2.86
CA GLN A 47 3.30 26.70 -3.48
C GLN A 47 4.43 27.70 -3.68
N ALA A 48 5.22 27.49 -4.73
CA ALA A 48 5.91 28.60 -5.33
C ALA A 48 4.82 29.49 -5.91
N SER A 49 4.43 30.54 -5.18
CA SER A 49 3.33 31.41 -5.59
C SER A 49 3.66 32.21 -6.86
N SER A 50 4.89 32.06 -7.38
CA SER A 50 5.42 32.67 -8.60
C SER A 50 6.57 31.84 -9.21
N LYS A 51 6.69 31.91 -10.54
CA LYS A 51 7.72 31.22 -11.36
C LYS A 51 9.17 31.51 -10.94
N ASP A 52 9.41 32.62 -10.24
CA ASP A 52 10.75 33.00 -9.78
C ASP A 52 11.27 32.12 -8.64
N GLU A 53 10.40 31.59 -7.79
CA GLU A 53 10.81 30.70 -6.69
C GLU A 53 11.21 29.30 -7.20
N GLU A 54 10.56 28.80 -8.26
CA GLU A 54 10.97 27.54 -8.90
C GLU A 54 12.36 27.63 -9.53
N LYS A 55 12.73 28.80 -10.06
CA LYS A 55 14.05 29.05 -10.65
C LYS A 55 15.13 29.16 -9.56
N PHE A 56 14.83 29.83 -8.45
CA PHE A 56 15.72 29.90 -7.29
C PHE A 56 16.04 28.52 -6.70
N ILE A 57 15.03 27.64 -6.57
CA ILE A 57 15.24 26.29 -6.05
C ILE A 57 16.12 25.46 -6.99
N GLN A 58 15.93 25.60 -8.31
CA GLN A 58 16.78 24.93 -9.31
C GLN A 58 18.23 25.41 -9.24
N ASP A 59 18.45 26.73 -9.16
CA ASP A 59 19.79 27.30 -9.08
C ASP A 59 20.49 26.94 -7.75
N PHE A 60 19.75 26.87 -6.64
CA PHE A 60 20.30 26.44 -5.35
C PHE A 60 20.73 24.96 -5.37
N LEU A 61 19.90 24.07 -5.92
CA LEU A 61 20.25 22.64 -6.04
C LEU A 61 21.46 22.43 -6.96
N ASN A 62 21.59 23.22 -8.02
CA ASN A 62 22.74 23.17 -8.91
C ASN A 62 24.03 23.71 -8.29
N GLN A 63 23.94 24.59 -7.29
CA GLN A 63 25.10 25.17 -6.60
C GLN A 63 25.63 24.30 -5.46
N VAL A 64 24.78 23.45 -4.87
CA VAL A 64 25.12 22.59 -3.72
C VAL A 64 25.77 21.26 -4.17
N ASN A 65 25.67 20.90 -5.45
CA ASN A 65 26.34 19.73 -6.05
C ASN A 65 27.68 20.11 -6.70
#